data_AF-A0A5J4QAZ5-F1
#
_entry.id   AF-A0A5J4QAZ5-F1
#
_cell.length_a   1.000
_cell.length_b   1.000
_cell.length_c   1.000
_cell.angle_alpha   90.00
_cell.angle_beta   90.00
_cell.angle_gamma   90.00
#
_symmetry.space_group_name_H-M   'P 1'
#
loop_
_entity.id
_entity.type
_entity.pdbx_description
1 polymer ?
#
loop_
_entity_poly.entity_id
_entity_poly.type
_entity_poly.pdbx_seq_one_letter_code
_entity_poly.pdbx_strand_id
1 'polypeptide(L)'
;MGRLKSPHLFGESKKEASIISEYTEIESGKKNGRKELQKALMECKAQNATLIVAKLDRLSRSVSFISNLTDSNVDFVCCDFPSANKFTIHLFASVAQYERELISIRTKNALQAKKEQGFKLGNPHATFTNDMREKASNVKRDKANTNPNNARAKAVISNLLQERKTQSQISRYLNTNGFQTSTGKQFTPKAVARLIQRYNLK
;
A
#
# COMPACT_ATOMS: atom_id res chain seq x y z
N MET A 1 -17.75 1.00 66.78
CA MET A 1 -18.26 0.75 65.41
C MET A 1 -17.41 1.58 64.44
N GLY A 2 -16.84 0.92 63.44
CA GLY A 2 -15.59 1.30 62.78
C GLY A 2 -15.60 2.60 61.96
N ARG A 3 -14.59 3.43 62.20
CA ARG A 3 -13.99 4.34 61.23
C ARG A 3 -13.28 3.50 60.16
N LEU A 4 -13.60 3.70 58.89
CA LEU A 4 -12.71 3.37 57.78
C LEU A 4 -12.25 4.66 57.11
N LYS A 5 -10.93 4.81 57.08
CA LYS A 5 -10.13 5.91 56.55
C LYS A 5 -9.93 5.72 55.03
N SER A 6 -10.08 6.83 54.30
CA SER A 6 -9.15 7.29 53.25
C SER A 6 -9.28 6.64 51.85
N PRO A 7 -8.66 7.22 50.79
CA PRO A 7 -9.24 8.24 49.90
C PRO A 7 -8.83 7.99 48.42
N HIS A 8 -8.95 9.01 47.55
CA HIS A 8 -8.23 9.23 46.27
C HIS A 8 -9.11 9.43 45.01
N LEU A 9 -9.46 10.70 44.79
CA LEU A 9 -9.18 11.46 43.55
C LEU A 9 -9.69 10.88 42.22
N PHE A 10 -10.88 11.30 41.81
CA PHE A 10 -11.13 11.65 40.41
C PHE A 10 -11.63 13.10 40.38
N GLY A 11 -10.66 14.02 40.27
CA GLY A 11 -10.97 15.40 39.94
C GLY A 11 -11.55 15.45 38.53
N GLU A 12 -12.76 15.99 38.39
CA GLU A 12 -13.26 16.53 37.13
C GLU A 12 -12.40 17.76 36.77
N SER A 13 -11.21 17.52 36.24
CA SER A 13 -10.44 18.58 35.58
C SER A 13 -10.99 18.65 34.16
N LYS A 14 -11.99 19.51 33.95
CA LYS A 14 -12.40 19.95 32.62
C LYS A 14 -11.22 20.71 32.01
N LYS A 15 -10.27 19.98 31.41
CA LYS A 15 -9.20 20.59 30.62
C LYS A 15 -9.88 21.41 29.55
N GLU A 16 -9.67 22.73 29.57
CA GLU A 16 -10.00 23.59 28.44
C GLU A 16 -9.21 23.08 27.24
N ALA A 17 -9.88 22.34 26.36
CA ALA A 17 -9.32 21.81 25.14
C ALA A 17 -9.85 22.66 23.99
N SER A 18 -8.97 23.45 23.37
CA SER A 18 -9.27 24.16 22.13
C SER A 18 -9.01 23.26 20.94
N ILE A 19 -9.99 23.15 20.04
CA ILE A 19 -9.79 22.47 18.75
C ILE A 19 -8.84 23.34 17.93
N ILE A 20 -7.69 22.77 17.57
CA ILE A 20 -6.67 23.44 16.75
C ILE A 20 -7.13 23.48 15.28
N SER A 21 -7.46 22.31 14.73
CA SER A 21 -7.79 22.11 13.33
C SER A 21 -8.71 20.90 13.18
N GLU A 22 -9.59 20.92 12.18
CA GLU A 22 -10.46 19.79 11.83
C GLU A 22 -10.09 19.23 10.45
N TYR A 23 -9.98 17.91 10.35
CA TYR A 23 -9.61 17.20 9.13
C TYR A 23 -10.67 16.17 8.77
N THR A 24 -11.25 16.28 7.57
CA THR A 24 -12.23 15.32 7.06
C THR A 24 -11.69 14.64 5.80
N GLU A 25 -11.63 13.31 5.82
CA GLU A 25 -11.21 12.50 4.68
C GLU A 25 -12.43 11.83 4.04
N ILE A 26 -12.68 12.11 2.76
CA ILE A 26 -13.77 11.52 1.97
C ILE A 26 -13.18 10.49 1.00
N GLU A 27 -12.52 9.46 1.52
CA GLU A 27 -12.01 8.36 0.70
C GLU A 27 -12.52 6.99 1.17
N SER A 28 -12.94 6.17 0.20
CA SER A 28 -13.26 4.76 0.42
C SER A 28 -12.01 4.02 0.90
N GLY A 29 -12.13 3.27 2.00
CA GLY A 29 -11.02 2.61 2.71
C GLY A 29 -10.17 1.58 1.93
N LYS A 30 -10.34 1.48 0.60
CA LYS A 30 -9.52 0.68 -0.31
C LYS A 30 -8.36 1.48 -0.94
N LYS A 31 -8.43 2.82 -0.99
CA LYS A 31 -7.32 3.67 -1.47
C LYS A 31 -6.52 4.21 -0.28
N ASN A 32 -5.21 4.06 -0.35
CA ASN A 32 -4.26 4.46 0.70
C ASN A 32 -3.86 5.95 0.63
N GLY A 33 -4.58 6.77 -0.14
CA GLY A 33 -4.23 8.16 -0.40
C GLY A 33 -4.72 9.13 0.67
N ARG A 34 -4.52 8.84 1.96
CA ARG A 34 -5.06 9.63 3.08
C ARG A 34 -4.20 10.86 3.39
N LYS A 35 -4.30 11.89 2.54
CA LYS A 35 -3.47 13.10 2.64
C LYS A 35 -3.87 13.96 3.83
N GLU A 36 -5.15 14.05 4.17
CA GLU A 36 -5.62 14.89 5.28
C GLU A 36 -5.21 14.30 6.62
N LEU A 37 -5.23 12.98 6.74
CA LEU A 37 -4.75 12.28 7.94
C LEU A 37 -3.25 12.47 8.18
N GLN A 38 -2.44 12.49 7.12
CA GLN A 38 -1.00 12.77 7.25
C GLN A 38 -0.74 14.21 7.69
N LYS A 39 -1.51 15.18 7.19
CA LYS A 39 -1.45 16.58 7.63
C LYS A 39 -1.81 16.70 9.11
N ALA A 40 -2.90 16.04 9.54
CA ALA A 40 -3.31 16.01 10.93
C ALA A 40 -2.21 15.48 11.85
N LEU A 41 -1.56 14.37 11.48
CA LEU A 41 -0.44 13.81 12.25
C LEU A 41 0.78 14.74 12.31
N MET A 42 1.10 15.42 11.20
CA MET A 42 2.20 16.39 11.15
C MET A 42 1.92 17.60 12.02
N GLU A 43 0.69 18.11 12.01
CA GLU A 43 0.29 19.24 12.85
C GLU A 43 0.25 18.86 14.33
N CYS A 44 -0.27 17.67 14.67
CA CYS A 44 -0.23 17.15 16.03
C CYS A 44 1.21 17.05 16.55
N LYS A 45 2.15 16.58 15.72
CA LYS A 45 3.59 16.58 16.07
C LYS A 45 4.13 17.99 16.28
N ALA A 46 3.83 18.91 15.38
CA ALA A 46 4.34 20.27 15.44
C ALA A 46 3.85 21.04 16.67
N GLN A 47 2.62 20.77 17.11
CA GLN A 47 1.97 21.48 18.22
C GLN A 47 1.94 20.68 19.52
N ASN A 48 2.55 19.48 19.54
CA ASN A 48 2.48 18.53 20.65
C ASN A 48 1.03 18.29 21.12
N ALA A 49 0.11 18.15 20.16
CA ALA A 49 -1.33 18.07 20.38
C ALA A 49 -1.84 16.62 20.27
N THR A 50 -2.95 16.34 20.94
CA THR A 50 -3.61 15.03 20.90
C THR A 50 -4.56 14.94 19.71
N LEU A 51 -4.44 13.87 18.91
CA LEU A 51 -5.34 13.58 17.80
C LEU A 51 -6.67 13.01 18.32
N ILE A 52 -7.78 13.72 18.11
CA ILE A 52 -9.11 13.22 18.46
C ILE A 52 -9.76 12.58 17.24
N VAL A 53 -10.29 11.37 17.39
CA VAL A 53 -10.98 10.67 16.30
C VAL A 53 -12.36 10.19 16.73
N ALA A 54 -13.36 10.44 15.89
CA ALA A 54 -14.75 10.14 16.20
C ALA A 54 -15.03 8.64 16.40
N LYS A 55 -14.45 7.77 15.54
CA LYS A 55 -14.62 6.32 15.65
C LYS A 55 -13.39 5.52 15.23
N LEU A 56 -13.10 4.45 15.96
CA LEU A 56 -12.02 3.52 15.69
C LEU A 56 -12.19 2.80 14.34
N ASP A 57 -13.43 2.52 13.91
CA ASP A 57 -13.71 1.83 12.64
C ASP A 57 -13.25 2.61 11.40
N ARG A 58 -13.13 3.94 11.54
CA ARG A 58 -12.61 4.83 10.48
C ARG A 58 -11.09 4.76 10.38
N LEU A 59 -10.42 4.46 11.50
CA LEU A 59 -8.98 4.29 11.60
C LEU A 59 -8.52 2.86 11.27
N SER A 60 -9.19 1.86 11.83
CA SER A 60 -8.83 0.43 11.82
C SER A 60 -8.95 -0.25 10.45
N ARG A 61 -9.50 0.47 9.46
CA ARG A 61 -9.58 -0.03 8.08
C ARG A 61 -8.23 -0.23 7.40
N SER A 62 -7.15 0.32 7.98
CA SER A 62 -5.78 0.08 7.51
C SER A 62 -4.84 -0.17 8.68
N VAL A 63 -4.20 -1.33 8.72
CA VAL A 63 -3.22 -1.69 9.76
C VAL A 63 -2.00 -0.77 9.72
N SER A 64 -1.60 -0.40 8.50
CA SER A 64 -0.52 0.57 8.27
C SER A 64 -0.79 1.93 8.93
N PHE A 65 -2.05 2.29 9.19
CA PHE A 65 -2.39 3.52 9.89
C PHE A 65 -2.04 3.45 11.38
N ILE A 66 -2.33 2.32 12.05
CA ILE A 66 -1.97 2.13 13.46
C ILE A 66 -0.46 2.04 13.64
N SER A 67 0.24 1.38 12.71
CA SER A 67 1.70 1.42 12.68
C SER A 67 2.23 2.86 12.55
N ASN A 68 1.70 3.65 11.60
CA ASN A 68 2.10 5.05 11.44
C ASN A 68 1.79 5.92 12.66
N LEU A 69 0.65 5.71 13.34
CA LEU A 69 0.32 6.37 14.61
C LEU A 69 1.35 6.04 15.69
N THR A 70 1.74 4.78 15.76
CA THR A 70 2.73 4.31 16.74
C THR A 70 4.12 4.87 16.48
N ASP A 71 4.53 4.93 15.21
CA ASP A 71 5.81 5.49 14.78
C ASP A 71 5.83 7.03 14.87
N SER A 72 4.66 7.66 14.84
CA SER A 72 4.55 9.13 14.96
C SER A 72 4.59 9.63 16.39
N ASN A 73 4.51 8.78 17.41
CA ASN A 73 4.56 9.17 18.83
C ASN A 73 3.59 10.33 19.18
N VAL A 74 2.43 10.34 18.53
CA VAL A 74 1.35 11.31 18.77
C VAL A 74 0.33 10.65 19.70
N ASP A 75 -0.04 11.34 20.78
CA ASP A 75 -1.16 10.92 21.61
C ASP A 75 -2.46 11.04 20.83
N PHE A 76 -3.35 10.07 20.98
CA PHE A 76 -4.66 10.11 20.33
C PHE A 76 -5.75 9.62 21.27
N VAL A 77 -6.98 10.06 21.03
CA VAL A 77 -8.18 9.63 21.76
C VAL A 77 -9.27 9.27 20.76
N CYS A 78 -9.88 8.11 20.95
CA CYS A 78 -11.05 7.69 20.19
C CYS A 78 -12.33 8.00 20.98
N CYS A 79 -13.25 8.80 20.43
CA CYS A 79 -14.48 9.18 21.14
C CYS A 79 -15.41 7.99 21.41
N ASP A 80 -15.39 6.96 20.56
CA ASP A 80 -16.16 5.74 20.72
C ASP A 80 -15.52 4.75 21.70
N PHE A 81 -14.22 4.86 21.94
CA PHE A 81 -13.49 4.05 22.91
C PHE A 81 -12.44 4.89 23.66
N PRO A 82 -12.86 5.74 24.62
CA PRO A 82 -11.97 6.70 25.27
C PRO A 82 -10.87 6.07 26.13
N SER A 83 -11.06 4.82 26.59
CA SER A 83 -10.05 4.04 27.32
C SER A 83 -9.08 3.30 26.41
N ALA A 84 -9.18 3.48 25.09
CA ALA A 84 -8.25 2.90 24.14
C ALA A 84 -6.82 3.40 24.40
N ASN A 85 -5.95 2.51 24.82
CA ASN A 85 -4.52 2.77 24.84
C ASN A 85 -3.86 2.24 23.55
N LYS A 86 -2.60 2.62 23.33
CA LYS A 86 -1.80 2.23 22.17
C LYS A 86 -1.77 0.71 21.94
N PHE A 87 -1.69 -0.06 23.01
CA PHE A 87 -1.68 -1.53 22.96
C PHE A 87 -3.00 -2.10 22.44
N THR A 88 -4.13 -1.67 23.01
CA THR A 88 -5.45 -2.18 22.64
C THR A 88 -5.77 -1.88 21.17
N ILE A 89 -5.32 -0.74 20.66
CA ILE A 89 -5.48 -0.41 19.24
C ILE A 89 -4.63 -1.31 18.34
N HIS A 90 -3.39 -1.61 18.72
CA HIS A 90 -2.58 -2.57 17.98
C HIS A 90 -3.24 -3.94 17.90
N LEU A 91 -3.83 -4.41 19.00
CA LEU A 91 -4.56 -5.65 19.02
C LEU A 91 -5.74 -5.61 18.05
N PHE A 92 -6.59 -4.58 18.11
CA PHE A 92 -7.73 -4.44 17.19
C PHE A 92 -7.30 -4.32 15.73
N ALA A 93 -6.21 -3.61 15.43
CA ALA A 93 -5.66 -3.52 14.09
C ALA A 93 -5.23 -4.89 13.58
N SER A 94 -4.54 -5.67 14.43
CA SER A 94 -4.06 -7.01 14.10
C SER A 94 -5.22 -7.98 13.84
N VAL A 95 -6.26 -7.93 14.68
CA VAL A 95 -7.50 -8.70 14.48
C VAL A 95 -8.18 -8.32 13.16
N ALA A 96 -8.31 -7.02 12.88
CA ALA A 96 -8.89 -6.55 11.61
C ALA A 96 -8.05 -6.95 10.39
N GLN A 97 -6.73 -7.05 10.51
CA GLN A 97 -5.86 -7.59 9.47
C GLN A 97 -6.17 -9.06 9.20
N TYR A 98 -6.17 -9.85 10.28
CA TYR A 98 -6.39 -11.28 10.22
C TYR A 98 -7.75 -11.60 9.61
N GLU A 99 -8.80 -10.84 9.97
CA GLU A 99 -10.13 -10.98 9.37
C GLU A 99 -10.12 -10.70 7.85
N ARG A 100 -9.44 -9.63 7.40
CA ARG A 100 -9.30 -9.34 5.96
C ARG A 100 -8.58 -10.46 5.22
N GLU A 101 -7.53 -11.00 5.81
CA GLU A 101 -6.78 -12.13 5.25
C GLU A 101 -7.68 -13.36 5.14
N LEU A 102 -8.44 -13.68 6.20
CA LEU A 102 -9.42 -14.77 6.19
C LEU A 102 -10.50 -14.59 5.12
N ILE A 103 -11.06 -13.39 4.96
CA ILE A 103 -12.02 -13.09 3.89
C ILE A 103 -11.37 -13.34 2.54
N SER A 104 -10.15 -12.84 2.31
CA SER A 104 -9.44 -13.07 1.06
C SER A 104 -9.19 -14.56 0.81
N ILE A 105 -8.79 -15.33 1.82
CA ILE A 105 -8.56 -16.77 1.72
C ILE A 105 -9.88 -17.47 1.36
N ARG A 106 -10.97 -17.18 2.07
CA ARG A 106 -12.29 -17.76 1.80
C ARG A 106 -12.77 -17.46 0.38
N THR A 107 -12.62 -16.22 -0.09
CA THR A 107 -12.99 -15.86 -1.46
C THR A 107 -12.15 -16.61 -2.49
N LYS A 108 -10.83 -16.71 -2.28
CA LYS A 108 -9.95 -17.48 -3.17
C LYS A 108 -10.32 -18.96 -3.22
N ASN A 109 -10.57 -19.56 -2.07
CA ASN A 109 -10.97 -20.97 -1.96
C ASN A 109 -12.32 -21.22 -2.65
N ALA A 110 -13.30 -20.34 -2.43
CA ALA A 110 -14.61 -20.44 -3.09
C ALA A 110 -14.51 -20.29 -4.62
N LEU A 111 -13.67 -19.37 -5.12
CA LEU A 111 -13.41 -19.21 -6.55
C LEU A 111 -12.70 -20.43 -7.13
N GLN A 112 -11.72 -20.99 -6.41
CA GLN A 112 -10.99 -22.18 -6.82
C GLN A 112 -11.92 -23.39 -6.93
N ALA A 113 -12.76 -23.65 -5.92
CA ALA A 113 -13.76 -24.71 -5.94
C ALA A 113 -14.74 -24.55 -7.11
N LYS A 114 -15.23 -23.33 -7.38
CA LYS A 114 -16.07 -23.06 -8.56
C LYS A 114 -15.35 -23.37 -9.88
N LYS A 115 -14.07 -23.05 -9.97
CA LYS A 115 -13.26 -23.33 -11.17
C LYS A 115 -13.07 -24.83 -11.37
N GLU A 116 -12.85 -25.58 -10.29
CA GLU A 116 -12.76 -27.05 -10.32
C GLU A 116 -14.07 -27.71 -10.73
N GLN A 117 -15.22 -27.11 -10.36
CA GLN A 117 -16.54 -27.49 -10.86
C GLN A 117 -16.78 -27.11 -12.33
N GLY A 118 -15.78 -26.57 -13.04
CA GLY A 118 -15.86 -26.23 -14.46
C GLY A 118 -16.45 -24.85 -14.76
N PHE A 119 -16.77 -24.03 -13.76
CA PHE A 119 -17.26 -22.67 -14.01
C PHE A 119 -16.14 -21.78 -14.55
N LYS A 120 -16.41 -21.13 -15.69
CA LYS A 120 -15.52 -20.09 -16.24
C LYS A 120 -15.69 -18.79 -15.44
N LEU A 121 -14.69 -18.44 -14.65
CA LEU A 121 -14.66 -17.19 -13.89
C LEU A 121 -14.38 -15.98 -14.80
N GLY A 122 -14.96 -14.83 -14.43
CA GLY A 122 -14.88 -13.59 -15.21
C GLY A 122 -15.97 -13.48 -16.27
N ASN A 123 -16.13 -12.30 -16.86
CA ASN A 123 -17.06 -12.08 -17.96
C ASN A 123 -16.30 -12.08 -19.29
N PRO A 124 -16.39 -13.13 -20.13
CA PRO A 124 -15.75 -13.16 -21.44
C PRO A 124 -16.34 -12.15 -22.43
N HIS A 125 -17.53 -11.61 -22.15
CA HIS A 125 -18.18 -10.54 -22.91
C HIS A 125 -17.99 -9.16 -22.27
N ALA A 126 -17.07 -9.02 -21.30
CA ALA A 126 -16.75 -7.72 -20.73
C ALA A 126 -16.24 -6.79 -21.84
N THR A 127 -17.04 -5.76 -22.16
CA THR A 127 -16.65 -4.75 -23.13
C THR A 127 -15.80 -3.71 -22.41
N PHE A 128 -14.52 -3.65 -22.76
CA PHE A 128 -13.61 -2.64 -22.21
C PHE A 128 -13.67 -1.38 -23.06
N THR A 129 -13.95 -0.24 -22.43
CA THR A 129 -13.81 1.06 -23.08
C THR A 129 -12.35 1.32 -23.48
N ASN A 130 -12.12 2.26 -24.40
CA ASN A 130 -10.75 2.63 -24.80
C ASN A 130 -9.95 3.17 -23.60
N ASP A 131 -10.58 3.97 -22.74
CA ASP A 131 -9.98 4.48 -21.49
C ASP A 131 -9.53 3.34 -20.55
N MET A 132 -10.34 2.29 -20.38
CA MET A 132 -9.94 1.12 -19.57
C MET A 132 -8.73 0.39 -20.15
N ARG A 133 -8.66 0.26 -21.49
CA ARG A 133 -7.53 -0.37 -22.19
C ARG A 133 -6.26 0.47 -22.07
N GLU A 134 -6.39 1.78 -22.19
CA GLU A 134 -5.28 2.72 -22.03
C GLU A 134 -4.73 2.71 -20.61
N LYS A 135 -5.60 2.79 -19.59
CA LYS A 135 -5.22 2.66 -18.18
C LYS A 135 -4.48 1.35 -17.92
N ALA A 136 -4.99 0.22 -18.44
CA ALA A 136 -4.32 -1.07 -18.30
C ALA A 136 -2.96 -1.11 -19.00
N SER A 137 -2.82 -0.46 -20.16
CA SER A 137 -1.56 -0.32 -20.88
C SER A 137 -0.54 0.50 -20.09
N ASN A 138 -0.97 1.64 -19.53
CA ASN A 138 -0.14 2.53 -18.74
C ASN A 138 0.39 1.83 -17.48
N VAL A 139 -0.48 1.15 -16.73
CA VAL A 139 -0.07 0.36 -15.55
C VAL A 139 0.96 -0.70 -15.91
N LYS A 140 0.79 -1.40 -17.05
CA LYS A 140 1.78 -2.38 -17.53
C LYS A 140 3.10 -1.71 -17.92
N ARG A 141 3.04 -0.51 -18.50
CA ARG A 141 4.21 0.27 -18.91
C ARG A 141 4.99 0.74 -17.68
N ASP A 142 4.31 1.30 -16.68
CA ASP A 142 4.90 1.79 -15.44
C ASP A 142 5.58 0.66 -14.68
N LYS A 143 4.90 -0.48 -14.52
CA LYS A 143 5.49 -1.67 -13.90
C LYS A 143 6.75 -2.15 -14.62
N ALA A 144 6.78 -2.03 -15.95
CA ALA A 144 7.95 -2.42 -16.72
C ALA A 144 9.08 -1.37 -16.64
N ASN A 145 8.74 -0.08 -16.52
CA ASN A 145 9.70 1.01 -16.38
C ASN A 145 10.39 0.98 -15.01
N THR A 146 9.65 0.67 -13.95
CA THR A 146 10.16 0.60 -12.57
C THR A 146 10.83 -0.75 -12.24
N ASN A 147 10.87 -1.68 -13.19
CA ASN A 147 11.46 -2.98 -12.94
C ASN A 147 12.99 -2.89 -12.83
N PRO A 148 13.60 -3.30 -11.69
CA PRO A 148 15.04 -3.19 -11.49
C PRO A 148 15.86 -4.01 -12.50
N ASN A 149 15.34 -5.15 -12.99
CA ASN A 149 16.05 -5.93 -14.01
C ASN A 149 16.10 -5.20 -15.35
N ASN A 150 15.03 -4.49 -15.72
CA ASN A 150 15.01 -3.69 -16.94
C ASN A 150 15.95 -2.48 -16.82
N ALA A 151 16.03 -1.86 -15.64
CA ALA A 151 16.96 -0.76 -15.38
C ALA A 151 18.42 -1.21 -15.48
N ARG A 152 18.77 -2.37 -14.91
CA ARG A 152 20.12 -2.97 -15.03
C ARG A 152 20.43 -3.34 -16.48
N ALA A 153 19.48 -4.00 -17.17
CA ALA A 153 19.65 -4.35 -18.58
C ALA A 153 19.82 -3.12 -19.47
N LYS A 154 19.12 -2.01 -19.20
CA LYS A 154 19.25 -0.75 -19.94
C LYS A 154 20.70 -0.27 -19.99
N ALA A 155 21.39 -0.22 -18.85
CA ALA A 155 22.77 0.25 -18.75
C ALA A 155 23.76 -0.62 -19.55
N VAL A 156 23.54 -1.95 -19.52
CA VAL A 156 24.36 -2.88 -20.31
C VAL A 156 24.07 -2.75 -21.81
N ILE A 157 22.80 -2.65 -22.19
CA ILE A 157 22.40 -2.48 -23.60
C ILE A 157 23.00 -1.21 -24.18
N SER A 158 23.00 -0.08 -23.45
CA SER A 158 23.61 1.17 -23.95
C SER A 158 25.10 1.03 -24.23
N ASN A 159 25.86 0.33 -23.37
CA ASN A 159 27.29 0.12 -23.59
C ASN A 159 27.54 -0.78 -24.82
N LEU A 160 26.78 -1.87 -24.95
CA LEU A 160 26.94 -2.79 -26.08
C LEU A 160 26.49 -2.20 -27.42
N LEU A 161 25.57 -1.23 -27.41
CA LEU A 161 25.21 -0.48 -28.62
C LEU A 161 26.33 0.44 -29.09
N GLN A 162 27.08 1.06 -28.16
CA GLN A 162 28.28 1.84 -28.50
C GLN A 162 29.36 0.97 -29.16
N GLU A 163 29.49 -0.28 -28.70
CA GLU A 163 30.33 -1.31 -29.34
C GLU A 163 29.77 -1.87 -30.66
N ARG A 164 28.70 -1.27 -31.21
CA ARG A 164 28.04 -1.68 -32.47
C ARG A 164 27.54 -3.13 -32.44
N LYS A 165 27.25 -3.71 -31.26
CA LYS A 165 26.70 -5.07 -31.17
C LYS A 165 25.28 -5.11 -31.70
N THR A 166 24.97 -6.20 -32.39
CA THR A 166 23.60 -6.47 -32.86
C THR A 166 22.69 -6.87 -31.70
N GLN A 167 21.38 -6.68 -31.86
CA GLN A 167 20.37 -7.08 -30.87
C GLN A 167 20.46 -8.57 -30.48
N SER A 168 20.87 -9.43 -31.42
CA SER A 168 21.11 -10.85 -31.16
C SER A 168 22.29 -11.07 -30.22
N GLN A 169 23.42 -10.43 -30.51
CA GLN A 169 24.62 -10.49 -29.66
C GLN A 169 24.35 -9.92 -28.26
N ILE A 170 23.63 -8.80 -28.18
CA ILE A 170 23.22 -8.19 -26.90
C ILE A 170 22.35 -9.17 -26.09
N SER A 171 21.36 -9.80 -26.72
CA SER A 171 20.50 -10.76 -26.03
C SER A 171 21.28 -11.96 -25.47
N ARG A 172 22.25 -12.47 -26.26
CA ARG A 172 23.14 -13.56 -25.83
C ARG A 172 24.01 -13.12 -24.65
N TYR A 173 24.61 -11.93 -24.73
CA TYR A 173 25.41 -11.36 -23.64
C TYR A 173 24.59 -11.24 -22.34
N LEU A 174 23.39 -10.66 -22.42
CA LEU A 174 22.52 -10.51 -21.25
C LEU A 174 22.21 -11.88 -20.62
N ASN A 175 21.83 -12.87 -21.43
CA ASN A 175 21.49 -14.20 -20.92
C ASN A 175 22.70 -14.92 -20.30
N THR A 176 23.88 -14.83 -20.93
CA THR A 176 25.12 -15.44 -20.41
C THR A 176 25.55 -14.81 -19.10
N ASN A 177 25.31 -13.51 -18.91
CA ASN A 177 25.63 -12.79 -17.68
C ASN A 177 24.49 -12.81 -16.64
N GLY A 178 23.52 -13.72 -16.77
CA GLY A 178 22.49 -13.96 -15.76
C GLY A 178 21.35 -12.92 -15.74
N PHE A 179 21.26 -12.02 -16.72
CA PHE A 179 20.14 -11.09 -16.81
C PHE A 179 18.86 -11.83 -17.21
N GLN A 180 17.75 -11.49 -16.55
CA GLN A 180 16.43 -12.02 -16.86
C GLN A 180 15.44 -10.87 -17.06
N THR A 181 14.45 -11.11 -17.90
CA THR A 181 13.34 -10.17 -18.12
C THR A 181 12.52 -9.97 -16.83
N SER A 182 11.64 -8.98 -16.81
CA SER A 182 10.73 -8.70 -15.68
C SER A 182 9.85 -9.88 -15.24
N THR A 183 9.71 -10.90 -16.09
CA THR A 183 8.94 -12.12 -15.83
C THR A 183 9.82 -13.35 -15.56
N GLY A 184 11.13 -13.18 -15.36
CA GLY A 184 12.08 -14.26 -15.08
C GLY A 184 12.49 -15.08 -16.31
N LYS A 185 12.13 -14.64 -17.52
CA LYS A 185 12.50 -15.33 -18.77
C LYS A 185 13.79 -14.77 -19.37
N GLN A 186 14.44 -15.54 -20.24
CA GLN A 186 15.58 -15.10 -21.04
C GLN A 186 15.22 -13.92 -21.97
N PHE A 187 16.20 -13.08 -22.24
CA PHE A 187 16.11 -12.01 -23.22
C PHE A 187 16.15 -12.57 -24.64
N THR A 188 15.15 -12.17 -25.44
CA THR A 188 15.16 -12.39 -26.89
C THR A 188 15.63 -11.13 -27.61
N PRO A 189 16.09 -11.21 -28.87
CA PRO A 189 16.45 -10.03 -29.65
C PRO A 189 15.29 -9.01 -29.74
N LYS A 190 14.05 -9.50 -29.85
CA LYS A 190 12.84 -8.67 -29.83
C LYS A 190 12.60 -7.99 -28.48
N ALA A 191 12.94 -8.64 -27.37
CA ALA A 191 12.89 -8.02 -26.04
C ALA A 191 13.93 -6.89 -25.91
N VAL A 192 15.14 -7.11 -26.44
CA VAL A 192 16.18 -6.08 -26.53
C VAL A 192 15.71 -4.90 -27.38
N ALA A 193 15.18 -5.15 -28.58
CA ALA A 193 14.64 -4.09 -29.46
C ALA A 193 13.55 -3.26 -28.77
N ARG A 194 12.65 -3.92 -28.01
CA ARG A 194 11.61 -3.23 -27.22
C ARG A 194 12.20 -2.35 -26.12
N LEU A 195 13.29 -2.77 -25.47
CA LEU A 195 13.97 -1.95 -24.45
C LEU A 195 14.69 -0.76 -25.09
N ILE A 196 15.35 -0.96 -26.24
CA ILE A 196 15.99 0.11 -27.01
C ILE A 196 14.97 1.19 -27.38
N GLN A 197 13.85 0.78 -27.99
CA GLN A 197 12.77 1.69 -28.37
C GLN A 197 12.13 2.36 -27.14
N ARG A 198 11.94 1.62 -26.05
CA ARG A 198 11.31 2.14 -24.84
C ARG A 198 12.15 3.20 -24.14
N TYR A 199 13.47 3.04 -24.13
CA TYR A 199 14.39 3.95 -23.46
C TYR A 199 15.10 4.92 -24.42
N ASN A 200 14.71 4.94 -25.70
CA ASN A 200 15.33 5.75 -26.75
C ASN A 200 16.87 5.63 -26.76
N LEU A 201 17.38 4.41 -26.62
CA LEU A 201 18.81 4.14 -26.69
C LEU A 201 19.28 4.24 -28.15
N LYS A 202 20.30 5.05 -28.41
CA LYS A 202 20.91 5.24 -29.74
C LYS A 202 22.28 4.58 -29.78
#